data_AF-A0A329YP81-F1
#
_entry.id   AF-A0A329YP81-F1
#
_cell.length_a   1.000
_cell.length_b   1.000
_cell.length_c   1.000
_cell.angle_alpha   90.00
_cell.angle_beta   90.00
_cell.angle_gamma   90.00
#
_symmetry.space_group_name_H-M   'P 1'
#
loop_
_entity.id
_entity.type
_entity.pdbx_description
1 polymer ?
#
loop_
_entity_poly.entity_id
_entity_poly.type
_entity_poly.pdbx_seq_one_letter_code
_entity_poly.pdbx_strand_id
1 'polypeptide(L)'
;MPMVTVSISPLQAAGIRAAVDTGTYASSSEVVREALRMWDAARKRDDICDVPHAANDGGDTAKGSRCVADMFADYDAERHTHN
;
A
#
# COMPACT_ATOMS: atom_id res chain seq x y z
N MET A 1 7.67 -26.39 7.00
CA MET A 1 7.34 -24.94 6.87
C MET A 1 7.22 -24.34 8.26
N PRO A 2 7.69 -23.09 8.49
CA PRO A 2 7.42 -22.38 9.73
C PRO A 2 5.91 -22.09 9.88
N MET A 3 5.43 -22.09 11.12
CA MET A 3 4.05 -21.76 11.48
C MET A 3 3.94 -20.27 11.82
N VAL A 4 2.88 -19.62 11.35
CA VAL A 4 2.64 -18.19 11.60
C VAL A 4 1.21 -18.01 12.07
N THR A 5 1.02 -17.19 13.11
CA THR A 5 -0.30 -16.75 13.58
C THR A 5 -0.57 -15.35 13.04
N VAL A 6 -1.72 -15.17 12.40
CA VAL A 6 -2.15 -13.88 11.82
C VAL A 6 -3.56 -13.55 12.25
N SER A 7 -3.85 -12.26 12.38
CA SER A 7 -5.21 -11.76 12.57
C SER A 7 -5.79 -11.36 11.21
N ILE A 8 -7.03 -11.78 10.94
CA ILE A 8 -7.76 -11.46 9.71
C ILE A 8 -9.18 -11.01 10.06
N SER A 9 -9.83 -10.30 9.14
CA SER A 9 -11.21 -9.88 9.36
C SER A 9 -12.15 -11.10 9.48
N PRO A 10 -13.23 -11.00 10.27
CA PRO A 10 -14.22 -12.08 10.37
C PRO A 10 -14.79 -12.50 9.01
N LEU A 11 -14.97 -11.54 8.09
CA LEU A 11 -15.46 -11.77 6.75
C LEU A 11 -14.49 -12.63 5.92
N GLN A 12 -13.19 -12.31 5.95
CA GLN A 12 -12.18 -13.12 5.28
C GLN A 12 -12.09 -14.54 5.87
N ALA A 13 -12.18 -14.66 7.20
CA ALA A 13 -12.20 -15.96 7.85
C ALA A 13 -13.41 -16.81 7.44
N ALA A 14 -14.57 -16.19 7.22
CA ALA A 14 -15.75 -16.88 6.68
C ALA A 14 -15.52 -17.34 5.23
N GLY A 15 -14.94 -16.49 4.38
CA GLY A 15 -14.58 -16.85 3.01
C GLY A 15 -13.60 -18.03 2.92
N ILE A 16 -12.56 -18.04 3.77
CA ILE A 16 -11.60 -19.14 3.85
C ILE A 16 -12.28 -20.44 4.25
N ARG A 17 -13.17 -20.41 5.26
CA ARG A 17 -13.93 -21.59 5.70
C ARG A 17 -14.79 -22.16 4.59
N ALA A 18 -15.58 -21.32 3.91
CA ALA A 18 -16.43 -21.76 2.80
C ALA A 18 -15.61 -22.39 1.65
N ALA A 19 -14.42 -21.88 1.37
CA ALA A 19 -13.54 -22.43 0.33
C ALA A 19 -13.02 -23.85 0.68
N VAL A 20 -12.87 -24.15 1.98
CA VAL A 20 -12.53 -25.49 2.47
C VAL A 20 -13.77 -26.39 2.50
N ASP A 21 -14.90 -25.88 2.99
CA ASP A 21 -16.16 -26.64 3.12
C ASP A 21 -16.71 -27.08 1.76
N THR A 22 -16.49 -26.28 0.71
CA THR A 22 -16.84 -26.62 -0.67
C THR A 22 -15.91 -27.67 -1.30
N GLY A 23 -14.81 -28.01 -0.62
CA GLY A 23 -13.79 -28.94 -1.12
C GLY A 23 -12.87 -28.34 -2.18
N THR A 24 -12.95 -27.03 -2.44
CA THR A 24 -12.06 -26.34 -3.40
C THR A 24 -10.61 -26.34 -2.91
N TYR A 25 -10.41 -26.27 -1.59
CA TYR A 25 -9.10 -26.35 -0.94
C TYR A 25 -9.12 -27.38 0.20
N ALA A 26 -8.00 -28.06 0.43
CA ALA A 26 -7.91 -29.08 1.48
C ALA A 26 -7.72 -28.48 2.88
N SER A 27 -7.29 -27.23 2.98
CA SER A 27 -7.01 -26.56 4.26
C SER A 27 -7.02 -25.04 4.15
N SER A 28 -7.37 -24.35 5.24
CA SER A 28 -7.23 -22.90 5.37
C SER A 28 -5.81 -22.42 5.06
N SER A 29 -4.79 -23.16 5.46
CA SER A 29 -3.38 -22.83 5.18
C SER A 29 -3.02 -22.95 3.70
N GLU A 30 -3.78 -23.71 2.92
CA GLU A 30 -3.64 -23.79 1.47
C GLU A 30 -4.27 -22.57 0.79
N VAL A 31 -5.47 -22.19 1.21
CA VAL A 31 -6.14 -20.97 0.74
C VAL A 31 -5.24 -19.75 0.92
N VAL A 32 -4.64 -19.60 2.10
CA VAL A 32 -3.75 -18.47 2.41
C VAL A 32 -2.49 -18.50 1.55
N ARG A 33 -1.89 -19.67 1.32
CA ARG A 33 -0.70 -19.79 0.45
C ARG A 33 -1.01 -19.39 -0.99
N GLU A 34 -2.14 -19.83 -1.53
CA GLU A 34 -2.51 -19.48 -2.90
C GLU A 34 -2.86 -17.99 -3.02
N ALA A 35 -3.57 -17.42 -2.04
CA ALA A 35 -3.83 -15.97 -2.00
C ALA A 35 -2.52 -15.14 -1.99
N LEU A 36 -1.53 -15.55 -1.18
CA LEU A 36 -0.22 -14.89 -1.15
C LEU A 36 0.55 -15.08 -2.46
N ARG A 37 0.44 -16.24 -3.11
CA ARG A 37 1.05 -16.50 -4.44
C ARG A 37 0.44 -15.58 -5.50
N MET A 38 -0.89 -15.43 -5.51
CA MET A 38 -1.59 -14.53 -6.41
C MET A 38 -1.22 -13.06 -6.15
N TRP A 39 -1.10 -12.67 -4.89
CA TRP A 39 -0.69 -11.32 -4.49
C TRP A 39 0.75 -10.99 -4.93
N ASP A 40 1.70 -11.92 -4.73
CA ASP A 40 3.07 -11.77 -5.20
C ASP A 40 3.14 -11.69 -6.73
N ALA A 41 2.36 -12.51 -7.43
CA ALA A 41 2.25 -12.45 -8.88
C ALA A 41 1.66 -11.12 -9.38
N ALA A 42 0.66 -10.56 -8.68
CA ALA A 42 0.07 -9.27 -9.01
C ALA A 42 1.08 -8.12 -8.79
N ARG A 43 1.88 -8.16 -7.72
CA ARG A 43 2.96 -7.19 -7.50
C ARG A 43 4.01 -7.21 -8.61
N LYS A 44 4.44 -8.41 -9.02
CA LYS A 44 5.43 -8.58 -10.09
C LYS A 44 4.94 -8.12 -11.46
N ARG A 45 3.62 -8.04 -11.64
CA ARG A 45 2.99 -7.59 -12.89
C ARG A 45 2.82 -6.07 -12.96
N ASP A 46 3.24 -5.33 -11.92
CA ASP A 46 3.07 -3.87 -11.81
C ASP A 46 1.60 -3.39 -11.71
N ASP A 47 0.65 -4.33 -11.58
CA ASP A 47 -0.79 -4.05 -11.43
C ASP A 47 -1.13 -3.38 -10.08
N ILE A 48 -0.20 -3.48 -9.12
CA ILE A 48 -0.25 -2.76 -7.85
C ILE A 48 0.96 -1.85 -7.91
N CYS A 49 0.74 -0.57 -8.21
CA CYS A 49 1.79 0.44 -8.18
C CYS A 49 2.49 0.35 -6.82
N ASP A 50 3.70 -0.19 -6.77
CA ASP A 50 4.60 0.01 -5.64
C ASP A 50 4.87 1.51 -5.62
N VAL A 51 4.09 2.26 -4.82
CA VAL A 51 4.35 3.68 -4.61
C VAL A 51 5.76 3.76 -4.05
N PRO A 52 6.69 4.39 -4.80
CA PRO A 52 7.98 3.78 -4.96
C PRO A 52 8.89 4.17 -3.80
N HIS A 53 9.89 3.34 -3.60
CA HIS A 53 11.20 3.64 -3.02
C HIS A 53 11.91 4.90 -3.61
N ALA A 54 11.23 5.72 -4.43
CA ALA A 54 11.69 6.98 -5.00
C ALA A 54 11.58 8.20 -4.05
N ALA A 55 11.24 8.00 -2.77
CA ALA A 55 11.33 9.06 -1.76
C ALA A 55 12.72 9.16 -1.09
N ASN A 56 13.72 8.37 -1.52
CA ASN A 56 15.07 8.41 -0.94
C ASN A 56 16.20 8.62 -1.95
N ASP A 57 15.90 8.81 -3.24
CA ASP A 57 16.93 9.32 -4.15
C ASP A 57 16.93 10.85 -4.01
N GLY A 58 17.82 11.35 -3.15
CA GLY A 58 18.18 12.75 -3.01
C GLY A 58 18.90 13.26 -4.27
N GLY A 59 18.26 13.10 -5.42
CA GLY A 59 18.67 13.62 -6.71
C GLY A 59 18.17 15.04 -6.86
N ASP A 60 19.02 15.96 -6.43
CA ASP A 60 19.14 17.36 -6.83
C ASP A 60 18.29 17.74 -8.08
N THR A 61 17.03 18.09 -7.85
CA THR A 61 16.21 18.84 -8.80
C THR A 61 16.08 20.26 -8.29
N ALA A 62 17.22 20.96 -8.26
CA ALA A 62 17.32 22.40 -8.11
C ALA A 62 16.68 23.13 -9.32
N LYS A 63 15.36 23.06 -9.45
CA LYS A 63 14.49 24.03 -10.14
C LYS A 63 13.03 23.56 -10.06
N GLY A 64 12.34 23.94 -8.99
CA GLY A 64 10.86 23.92 -8.99
C GLY A 64 10.16 23.51 -7.71
N SER A 65 10.85 22.92 -6.73
CA SER A 65 10.22 22.63 -5.44
C SER A 65 10.35 23.83 -4.49
N ARG A 66 9.50 24.84 -4.70
CA ARG A 66 9.26 25.80 -3.62
C ARG A 66 8.45 25.05 -2.55
N CYS A 67 8.95 25.03 -1.32
CA CYS A 67 8.29 24.31 -0.24
C CYS A 67 6.94 24.99 0.08
N VAL A 68 5.95 24.22 0.54
CA VAL A 68 4.62 24.76 0.88
C VAL A 68 4.72 25.89 1.91
N ALA A 69 5.72 25.84 2.80
CA ALA A 69 6.02 26.90 3.76
C ALA A 69 6.33 28.25 3.08
N ASP A 70 7.09 28.25 1.99
CA ASP A 70 7.43 29.47 1.25
C ASP A 70 6.21 30.02 0.50
N MET A 71 5.36 29.14 -0.04
CA MET A 71 4.08 29.58 -0.64
C MET A 71 3.16 30.22 0.41
N PHE A 72 3.16 29.70 1.63
CA PHE A 72 2.36 30.26 2.73
C PHE A 72 2.89 31.62 3.18
N ALA A 73 4.21 31.78 3.25
CA ALA A 73 4.84 33.05 3.59
C ALA A 73 4.57 34.14 2.55
N ASP A 74 4.61 33.80 1.26
CA ASP A 74 4.26 34.71 0.17
C ASP A 74 2.78 35.13 0.27
N TYR A 75 1.87 34.18 0.51
CA TYR A 75 0.44 34.45 0.65
C TYR A 75 0.10 35.36 1.85
N ASP A 76 0.73 35.14 3.01
CA ASP A 76 0.52 36.01 4.18
C ASP A 76 1.09 37.41 3.94
N ALA A 77 2.24 37.53 3.28
CA ALA A 77 2.84 38.82 2.94
C ALA A 77 1.95 39.66 2.00
N GLU A 78 1.26 39.00 1.05
CA GLU A 78 0.29 39.64 0.16
C GLU A 78 -0.96 40.14 0.91
N ARG A 79 -1.38 39.47 1.99
CA ARG A 79 -2.53 39.93 2.81
C ARG A 79 -2.20 41.10 3.72
N HIS A 80 -0.96 41.17 4.22
CA HIS A 80 -0.52 42.25 5.11
C HIS A 80 -0.21 43.57 4.38
N THR A 81 -0.04 43.55 3.06
CA THR A 81 0.18 44.75 2.25
C THR A 81 -1.11 45.41 1.75
N HIS A 82 -2.26 44.74 1.89
CA HIS A 82 -3.57 45.21 1.41
C HIS A 82 -4.48 45.79 2.52
N ASN A 83 -3.91 46.14 3.68
CA ASN A 83 -4.58 46.84 4.79
C ASN A 83 -3.71 47.99 5.28
#